data_AF-A0A1H8LED3-F1
#
_entry.id   AF-A0A1H8LED3-F1
#
_cell.length_a   1.000
_cell.length_b   1.000
_cell.length_c   1.000
_cell.angle_alpha   90.00
_cell.angle_beta   90.00
_cell.angle_gamma   90.00
#
_symmetry.space_group_name_H-M   'P 1'
#
loop_
_entity.id
_entity.type
_entity.pdbx_description
1 polymer ?
#
loop_
_entity_poly.entity_id
_entity_poly.type
_entity_poly.pdbx_seq_one_letter_code
_entity_poly.pdbx_strand_id
1 'polypeptide(L)'
;MAFVFDYDPLIHQIDALSRACPYETQERLMTRIVHACASYPAIRALDICLRKRPVLAGSGSLGVRLILDAEALTALRPAAV
;
A
#
# COMPACT_ATOMS: atom_id res chain seq x y z
N MET A 1 -13.48 -24.81 -1.21
CA MET A 1 -13.19 -23.43 -1.68
C MET A 1 -12.60 -22.66 -0.49
N ALA A 2 -11.29 -22.74 -0.26
CA ALA A 2 -10.64 -22.15 0.92
C ALA A 2 -9.14 -21.86 0.66
N PHE A 3 -8.80 -21.30 -0.50
CA PHE A 3 -7.40 -20.99 -0.87
C PHE A 3 -7.18 -19.54 -1.33
N VAL A 4 -8.21 -18.70 -1.25
CA VAL A 4 -8.07 -17.29 -1.60
C VAL A 4 -7.67 -16.54 -0.34
N PHE A 5 -6.58 -15.78 -0.43
CA PHE A 5 -6.18 -14.86 0.61
C PHE A 5 -7.30 -13.84 0.84
N ASP A 6 -7.81 -13.77 2.08
CA ASP A 6 -8.80 -12.78 2.46
C ASP A 6 -8.13 -11.40 2.56
N TYR A 7 -8.37 -10.58 1.54
CA TYR A 7 -7.79 -9.24 1.42
C TYR A 7 -8.71 -8.15 1.97
N ASP A 8 -9.96 -8.44 2.35
CA ASP A 8 -10.88 -7.45 2.91
C ASP A 8 -10.30 -6.73 4.15
N PRO A 9 -9.65 -7.43 5.11
CA PRO A 9 -8.98 -6.77 6.23
C PRO A 9 -7.90 -5.78 5.80
N LEU A 10 -7.13 -6.11 4.76
CA LEU A 10 -6.10 -5.22 4.22
C LEU A 10 -6.73 -3.98 3.58
N ILE A 11 -7.82 -4.12 2.84
CA ILE A 11 -8.53 -2.98 2.24
C ILE A 11 -9.05 -2.03 3.31
N HIS A 12 -9.66 -2.55 4.38
CA HIS A 12 -10.10 -1.74 5.51
C HIS A 12 -8.94 -1.00 6.19
N GLN A 13 -7.79 -1.66 6.35
CA GLN A 13 -6.60 -1.04 6.91
C GLN A 13 -6.04 0.07 6.01
N ILE A 14 -6.05 -0.11 4.69
CA ILE A 14 -5.62 0.91 3.72
C ILE A 14 -6.56 2.12 3.74
N ASP A 15 -7.88 1.92 3.78
CA ASP A 15 -8.84 3.03 3.91
C ASP A 15 -8.63 3.79 5.23
N ALA A 16 -8.48 3.07 6.35
CA ALA A 16 -8.18 3.68 7.64
C ALA A 16 -6.86 4.48 7.61
N LEU A 17 -5.81 3.95 6.99
CA LEU A 17 -4.55 4.68 6.78
C LEU A 17 -4.77 5.96 5.98
N SER A 18 -5.51 5.90 4.87
CA SER A 18 -5.76 7.07 4.02
C SER A 18 -6.51 8.20 4.72
N ARG A 19 -7.32 7.87 5.74
CA ARG A 19 -8.12 8.81 6.53
C ARG A 19 -7.44 9.25 7.83
N ALA A 20 -6.39 8.57 8.26
CA ALA A 20 -5.76 8.79 9.56
C ALA A 20 -5.23 10.22 9.71
N CYS A 21 -4.66 10.79 8.64
CA CYS A 21 -4.23 12.18 8.60
C CYS A 21 -4.10 12.70 7.16
N PRO A 22 -4.08 14.02 6.96
CA PRO A 22 -3.60 14.61 5.71
C PRO A 22 -2.11 14.26 5.53
N TYR A 23 -1.79 13.53 4.47
CA TYR A 23 -0.40 13.23 4.11
C TYR A 23 0.20 14.34 3.26
N GLU A 24 1.41 14.77 3.60
CA GLU A 24 2.16 15.76 2.85
C GLU A 24 2.55 15.27 1.45
N THR A 25 2.84 13.97 1.32
CA THR A 25 3.26 13.35 0.06
C THR A 25 2.54 12.03 -0.20
N GLN A 26 2.38 11.67 -1.48
CA GLN A 26 1.79 10.38 -1.86
C GLN A 26 2.70 9.22 -1.47
N GLU A 27 4.01 9.43 -1.53
CA GLU A 27 5.06 8.51 -1.14
C GLU A 27 4.95 8.14 0.35
N ARG A 28 4.63 9.10 1.24
CA ARG A 28 4.45 8.82 2.67
C ARG A 28 3.26 7.89 2.93
N LEU A 29 2.14 8.12 2.25
CA LEU A 29 0.98 7.21 2.32
C LEU A 29 1.36 5.84 1.72
N MET A 30 2.07 5.82 0.59
CA MET A 30 2.50 4.58 -0.05
C MET A 30 3.39 3.73 0.87
N THR A 31 4.36 4.34 1.57
CA THR A 31 5.20 3.65 2.56
C THR A 31 4.36 3.02 3.67
N ARG A 32 3.34 3.73 4.17
CA ARG A 32 2.42 3.20 5.20
C ARG A 32 1.63 2.00 4.70
N ILE A 33 1.14 2.07 3.47
CA ILE A 33 0.42 0.95 2.82
C ILE A 33 1.35 -0.25 2.65
N VAL A 34 2.59 -0.04 2.20
CA VAL A 34 3.59 -1.11 2.06
C VAL A 34 3.82 -1.85 3.37
N HIS A 35 3.98 -1.13 4.49
CA HIS A 35 4.14 -1.77 5.79
C HIS A 35 2.90 -2.54 6.25
N ALA A 36 1.69 -2.03 5.94
CA ALA A 36 0.46 -2.79 6.18
C ALA A 36 0.47 -4.10 5.38
N CYS A 37 0.80 -4.05 4.09
CA CYS A 37 0.92 -5.25 3.25
C CYS A 37 2.02 -6.21 3.72
N ALA A 38 3.18 -5.70 4.15
CA ALA A 38 4.30 -6.52 4.64
C ALA A 38 3.92 -7.34 5.88
N SER A 39 2.92 -6.89 6.64
CA SER A 39 2.39 -7.60 7.81
C SER A 39 1.63 -8.89 7.45
N TYR A 40 1.29 -9.11 6.17
CA TYR A 40 0.61 -10.31 5.69
C TYR A 40 1.61 -11.26 5.01
N PRO A 41 1.95 -12.41 5.62
CA PRO A 41 2.95 -13.34 5.07
C PRO A 41 2.57 -13.94 3.70
N ALA A 42 1.27 -14.02 3.42
CA ALA A 42 0.73 -14.50 2.15
C ALA A 42 1.09 -13.58 0.97
N ILE A 43 1.37 -12.30 1.22
CA ILE A 43 1.82 -11.34 0.22
C ILE A 43 3.32 -11.53 0.04
N ARG A 44 3.70 -11.99 -1.16
CA ARG A 44 5.10 -12.31 -1.50
C ARG A 44 5.80 -11.22 -2.29
N ALA A 45 5.07 -10.36 -2.99
CA ALA A 45 5.60 -9.24 -3.75
C ALA A 45 4.49 -8.18 -3.87
N LEU A 46 4.84 -6.94 -4.15
CA LEU A 46 3.90 -5.84 -4.24
C LEU A 46 4.09 -5.02 -5.50
N ASP A 47 2.97 -4.61 -6.08
CA ASP A 47 2.89 -3.60 -7.13
C ASP A 47 1.73 -2.67 -6.78
N ILE A 48 2.06 -1.49 -6.27
CA ILE A 48 1.08 -0.53 -5.75
C ILE A 48 1.18 0.73 -6.58
N CYS A 49 0.03 1.25 -7.02
CA CYS A 49 -0.07 2.53 -7.70
C CYS A 49 -1.06 3.43 -6.96
N LEU A 50 -0.58 4.58 -6.46
CA LEU A 50 -1.42 5.63 -5.91
C LEU A 50 -1.59 6.71 -6.96
N ARG A 51 -2.83 7.16 -7.18
CA ARG A 51 -3.14 8.22 -8.15
C ARG A 51 -4.06 9.24 -7.51
N LYS A 52 -3.73 10.52 -7.70
CA LYS A 52 -4.60 11.64 -7.38
C LYS A 52 -5.37 12.07 -8.62
N ARG A 53 -6.68 12.33 -8.45
CA ARG A 53 -7.55 12.91 -9.47
C ARG A 53 -8.55 13.88 -8.82
N PRO A 54 -8.82 15.05 -9.43
CA PRO A 54 -8.06 15.66 -10.53
C PRO A 54 -6.73 16.24 -10.02
N VAL A 55 -5.77 16.40 -10.94
CA VAL A 55 -4.54 17.16 -10.71
C VAL A 55 -4.63 18.45 -11.54
N LEU A 56 -3.84 19.49 -11.20
CA LEU A 56 -3.64 20.75 -11.96
C LEU A 56 -4.78 21.19 -12.90
N ALA A 57 -5.53 22.22 -12.49
CA ALA A 57 -6.61 22.82 -13.27
C ALA A 57 -7.75 21.86 -13.67
N GLY A 58 -7.99 20.82 -12.87
CA GLY A 58 -9.15 19.94 -13.04
C GLY A 58 -8.97 18.84 -14.09
N SER A 59 -7.76 18.65 -14.64
CA SER A 59 -7.52 17.66 -15.70
C SER A 59 -6.30 16.78 -15.40
N GLY A 60 -6.41 15.50 -15.77
CA GLY A 60 -5.31 14.54 -15.63
C GLY A 60 -5.22 13.81 -14.29
N SER A 61 -4.28 12.87 -14.25
CA SER A 61 -4.01 11.98 -13.12
C SER A 61 -2.51 11.91 -12.92
N LEU A 62 -2.03 12.30 -11.74
CA LEU A 62 -0.65 12.13 -11.32
C LEU A 62 -0.61 11.10 -10.21
N GLY A 63 0.35 10.20 -10.29
CA GLY A 63 0.48 9.13 -9.33
C GLY A 63 1.88 8.57 -9.29
N VAL A 64 2.13 7.85 -8.21
CA VAL A 64 3.36 7.12 -7.97
C VAL A 64 3.08 5.62 -8.04
N ARG A 65 4.06 4.86 -8.50
CA ARG A 65 4.01 3.40 -8.51
C ARG A 65 5.25 2.87 -7.81
N LEU A 66 5.07 1.88 -6.96
CA LEU A 66 6.14 1.18 -6.28
C LEU A 66 6.01 -0.31 -6.56
N ILE A 67 7.12 -0.92 -6.93
CA ILE A 67 7.26 -2.36 -7.13
C ILE A 67 8.27 -2.86 -6.12
N LEU A 68 7.89 -3.86 -5.34
CA LEU A 68 8.76 -4.55 -4.39
C LEU A 68 8.73 -6.04 -4.69
N ASP A 69 9.91 -6.61 -4.87
CA ASP A 69 10.07 -8.06 -4.96
C ASP A 69 9.97 -8.71 -3.57
N ALA A 70 10.12 -10.03 -3.55
CA ALA A 70 10.01 -10.81 -2.33
C ALA A 70 11.12 -10.55 -1.31
N GLU A 71 12.33 -10.24 -1.78
CA GLU A 71 13.46 -9.97 -0.91
C GLU A 71 13.28 -8.61 -0.22
N ALA A 72 13.00 -7.58 -1.00
CA ALA A 72 12.72 -6.24 -0.52
C ALA A 72 11.51 -6.20 0.42
N LEU A 73 10.44 -6.93 0.10
CA LEU A 73 9.27 -7.01 0.98
C LEU A 73 9.59 -7.75 2.29
N THR A 74 10.39 -8.81 2.24
CA THR A 74 10.80 -9.56 3.43
C THR A 74 11.63 -8.71 4.38
N ALA A 75 12.53 -7.87 3.85
CA ALA A 75 13.33 -6.93 4.64
C ALA A 75 12.49 -5.88 5.40
N LEU A 76 11.25 -5.61 4.93
CA LEU A 76 10.33 -4.65 5.55
C LEU A 76 9.37 -5.29 6.57
N ARG A 77 9.40 -6.62 6.72
CA ARG A 77 8.53 -7.30 7.67
C ARG A 77 8.99 -7.00 9.11
N PRO A 78 8.04 -6.82 10.05
CA PRO A 78 8.41 -6.69 11.45
C PRO A 78 9.19 -7.92 11.89
N ALA A 79 10.26 -7.74 12.66
CA ALA A 79 10.96 -8.84 13.30
C ALA A 79 9.95 -9.66 14.11
N ALA A 80 9.99 -10.99 13.98
CA ALA A 80 9.19 -11.86 14.84
C ALA A 80 9.59 -11.57 16.30
N VAL A 81 8.64 -11.10 17.09
CA VAL A 81 8.75 -10.96 18.55
C VAL A 81 8.40 -12.28 19.19
#